data_AF-A0A7U6QQ36-F1
#
_entry.id   AF-A0A7U6QQ36-F1
#
_cell.length_a   1.000
_cell.length_b   1.000
_cell.length_c   1.000
_cell.angle_alpha   90.00
_cell.angle_beta   90.00
_cell.angle_gamma   90.00
#
_symmetry.space_group_name_H-M   'P 1'
#
loop_
_entity.id
_entity.type
_entity.pdbx_description
1 polymer ?
#
loop_
_entity_poly.entity_id
_entity_poly.type
_entity_poly.pdbx_seq_one_letter_code
_entity_poly.pdbx_strand_id
1 'polypeptide(L)' 'MWYGAQVAEAIEKYAPDYGFEVELKNFDFQKLIQSRQQYIENIHRAYDNNLAKNGVEVIKGFAKFIDTNTVEGQWRANHC' A
#
# COMPACT_ATOMS: atom_id res chain seq x y z
N MET A 1 6.80 2.24 -6.57
CA MET A 1 6.87 2.31 -8.05
C MET A 1 7.96 3.26 -8.50
N TRP A 2 7.89 4.54 -8.15
CA TRP A 2 8.92 5.53 -8.52
C TRP A 2 10.34 5.13 -8.12
N TYR A 3 10.57 4.71 -6.87
CA TYR A 3 11.88 4.19 -6.45
C TYR A 3 12.36 2.98 -7.27
N GLY A 4 11.45 2.12 -7.72
CA GLY A 4 11.82 1.01 -8.61
C GLY A 4 12.31 1.50 -9.98
N ALA A 5 11.71 2.57 -10.50
CA ALA A 5 12.17 3.20 -11.74
C ALA A 5 13.55 3.87 -11.57
N GLN A 6 13.81 4.52 -10.43
CA GLN A 6 15.13 5.09 -10.15
C GLN A 6 16.23 4.02 -10.05
N VAL A 7 15.92 2.84 -9.50
CA VAL A 7 16.86 1.71 -9.48
C VAL A 7 17.17 1.25 -10.90
N ALA A 8 16.15 1.10 -11.75
CA ALA A 8 16.35 0.74 -13.16
C ALA A 8 17.19 1.81 -13.89
N GLU A 9 16.88 3.09 -13.69
CA GLU A 9 17.61 4.20 -14.30
C GLU A 9 19.08 4.24 -13.85
N ALA A 10 19.35 4.02 -12.57
CA ALA A 10 20.71 3.96 -12.05
C ALA A 10 21.52 2.83 -12.68
N ILE A 11 20.92 1.64 -12.85
CA ILE A 11 21.57 0.50 -13.49
C ILE A 11 21.83 0.77 -14.97
N GLU A 12 20.82 1.27 -15.70
CA GLU A 12 20.88 1.38 -17.16
C GLU A 12 21.67 2.60 -17.67
N LYS A 13 21.59 3.73 -16.96
CA LYS A 13 22.13 5.00 -17.47
C LYS A 13 23.38 5.47 -16.74
N TYR A 14 23.40 5.32 -15.42
CA TYR A 14 24.43 5.97 -14.60
C TYR A 14 25.56 5.04 -14.20
N ALA A 15 25.31 3.73 -14.10
CA ALA A 15 26.31 2.78 -13.62
C ALA A 15 27.67 2.87 -14.37
N PRO A 16 27.74 2.95 -15.71
CA PRO A 16 29.02 3.01 -16.42
C PRO A 16 29.85 4.26 -16.10
N ASP A 17 29.19 5.43 -16.02
CA ASP A 17 29.86 6.71 -15.73
C ASP A 17 30.48 6.76 -14.32
N TYR A 18 30.01 5.88 -13.43
CA TYR A 18 30.53 5.72 -12.07
C TYR A 18 31.45 4.50 -11.93
N GLY A 19 31.89 3.89 -13.03
CA GLY A 19 32.84 2.77 -13.04
C GLY A 19 32.24 1.41 -12.66
N PHE A 20 30.91 1.27 -12.66
CA PHE A 20 30.24 0.00 -12.43
C PHE A 20 29.92 -0.68 -13.77
N GLU A 21 30.53 -1.84 -14.00
CA GLU A 21 30.11 -2.77 -15.05
C GLU A 21 29.05 -3.72 -14.47
N VAL A 22 27.80 -3.53 -14.89
CA VAL A 22 26.65 -4.29 -14.40
C VAL A 22 25.82 -4.81 -15.55
N GLU A 23 25.42 -6.08 -15.44
CA GLU A 23 24.52 -6.75 -16.36
C GLU A 23 23.18 -7.03 -15.66
N LEU A 24 22.08 -6.46 -16.17
CA LEU A 24 20.74 -6.76 -15.68
C LEU A 24 20.28 -8.11 -16.26
N LYS A 25 20.31 -9.16 -15.43
CA LYS A 25 19.91 -10.51 -15.86
C LYS A 25 18.40 -10.70 -15.98
N ASN A 26 17.64 -10.05 -15.09
CA ASN A 26 16.18 -10.14 -15.09
C ASN A 26 15.57 -9.00 -14.27
N PHE A 27 14.35 -8.60 -14.64
CA PHE A 27 13.48 -7.76 -13.83
C PHE A 27 12.12 -8.42 -13.64
N ASP A 28 11.83 -8.83 -12.40
CA ASP A 28 10.54 -9.41 -12.02
C ASP A 28 9.58 -8.33 -11.51
N PHE A 29 8.67 -7.90 -12.38
CA PHE A 29 7.65 -6.92 -12.02
C PHE A 29 6.64 -7.44 -10.99
N GLN A 30 6.34 -8.74 -10.98
CA GLN A 30 5.45 -9.34 -9.97
C GLN A 30 6.10 -9.27 -8.60
N LYS A 31 7.41 -9.48 -8.50
CA LYS A 31 8.13 -9.31 -7.24
C LYS A 31 8.06 -7.87 -6.69
N LEU A 32 8.16 -6.87 -7.58
CA LEU A 32 8.00 -5.47 -7.20
C LEU A 32 6.57 -5.19 -6.68
N ILE A 33 5.54 -5.67 -7.38
CA ILE A 33 4.15 -5.55 -6.95
C ILE A 33 3.93 -6.22 -5.59
N GLN A 34 4.42 -7.45 -5.41
CA GLN A 34 4.28 -8.20 -4.17
C GLN A 34 4.89 -7.43 -2.99
N SER A 35 6.09 -6.90 -3.16
CA SER A 35 6.78 -6.14 -2.11
C SER A 35 6.03 -4.86 -1.75
N ARG A 36 5.48 -4.15 -2.76
CA ARG A 36 4.62 -2.98 -2.55
C ARG A 36 3.33 -3.36 -1.81
N GLN A 37 2.67 -4.43 -2.21
CA GLN A 37 1.40 -4.88 -1.62
C GLN A 37 1.58 -5.27 -0.14
N GLN A 38 2.66 -6.00 0.16
CA GLN A 38 2.99 -6.38 1.54
C GLN A 38 3.21 -5.15 2.44
N TYR A 39 3.87 -4.12 1.91
CA TYR A 39 4.07 -2.87 2.64
C TYR A 39 2.74 -2.15 2.92
N ILE A 40 1.85 -2.07 1.94
CA ILE A 40 0.50 -1.49 2.10
C ILE A 40 -0.30 -2.27 3.16
N GLU A 41 -0.27 -3.61 3.12
CA GLU A 41 -0.96 -4.45 4.11
C GLU A 41 -0.45 -4.21 5.54
N ASN A 42 0.86 -4.02 5.71
CA ASN A 42 1.42 -3.69 7.01
C ASN A 42 0.93 -2.33 7.53
N ILE A 43 0.75 -1.35 6.64
CA ILE A 43 0.17 -0.05 6.99
C ILE A 43 -1.29 -0.21 7.42
N HIS A 44 -2.11 -0.95 6.66
CA HIS A 44 -3.50 -1.23 7.05
C HIS A 44 -3.57 -1.90 8.43
N ARG A 45 -2.73 -2.92 8.67
CA ARG A 45 -2.65 -3.59 9.97
C ARG A 45 -2.25 -2.64 11.10
N ALA A 46 -1.32 -1.72 10.84
CA ALA A 46 -0.93 -0.72 11.82
C ALA A 46 -2.09 0.22 12.19
N TYR A 47 -2.90 0.65 11.21
CA TYR A 47 -4.10 1.43 11.47
C TYR A 47 -5.15 0.65 12.26
N ASP A 48 -5.49 -0.56 11.82
CA ASP A 48 -6.46 -1.42 12.51
C ASP A 48 -6.06 -1.60 13.99
N ASN A 49 -4.78 -1.89 14.26
CA ASN A 49 -4.27 -2.05 15.61
C ASN A 49 -4.34 -0.75 16.44
N ASN A 50 -3.94 0.38 15.86
CA ASN A 50 -3.89 1.65 16.60
C ASN A 50 -5.29 2.22 16.87
N LEU A 51 -6.22 2.07 15.93
CA LEU A 51 -7.62 2.46 16.12
C LEU A 51 -8.28 1.64 17.22
N ALA A 52 -8.06 0.31 17.22
CA ALA A 52 -8.55 -0.57 18.28
C ALA A 52 -7.98 -0.19 19.66
N LYS A 53 -6.66 0.07 19.75
CA LYS A 53 -6.01 0.51 20.99
C LYS A 53 -6.57 1.82 21.54
N ASN A 54 -7.02 2.72 20.66
CA ASN A 54 -7.62 4.00 21.03
C ASN A 54 -9.14 3.92 21.27
N GLY A 55 -9.73 2.72 21.25
CA GLY A 55 -11.16 2.54 21.46
C GLY A 55 -12.04 3.06 20.32
N VAL A 56 -11.49 3.21 19.12
CA VAL A 56 -12.24 3.66 17.95
C VAL A 56 -12.91 2.46 17.29
N GLU A 57 -14.23 2.52 17.14
CA GLU A 57 -14.99 1.53 16.37
C GLU A 57 -14.87 1.81 14.86
N VAL A 58 -14.45 0.80 14.10
CA VAL A 58 -14.30 0.91 12.64
C VAL A 58 -15.42 0.15 11.94
N ILE A 59 -16.40 0.90 11.43
CA ILE A 59 -17.51 0.34 10.64
C ILE A 59 -17.11 0.32 9.16
N LYS A 60 -16.99 -0.88 8.58
CA LYS A 60 -16.61 -1.05 7.17
C LYS A 60 -17.85 -1.04 6.28
N GLY A 61 -18.12 0.08 5.63
CA GLY A 61 -19.22 0.21 4.68
C GLY A 61 -19.27 1.59 4.06
N PHE A 62 -20.23 1.79 3.17
CA PHE A 62 -20.52 3.11 2.64
C PHE A 62 -21.61 3.76 3.48
N ALA A 63 -21.35 4.95 4.01
CA ALA A 63 -22.31 5.74 4.78
C ALA A 63 -22.92 6.85 3.90
N LYS A 64 -24.20 7.14 4.12
CA LYS A 64 -24.95 8.20 3.44
C LYS A 64 -25.78 8.97 4.47
N PHE A 65 -25.82 10.30 4.35
CA PHE A 65 -26.68 11.14 5.20
C PHE A 65 -28.16 10.87 4.95
N ILE A 66 -28.92 10.75 6.04
CA ILE A 66 -30.39 10.74 6.02
C ILE A 66 -30.97 11.99 6.67
N ASP A 67 -30.21 12.64 7.56
CA ASP A 67 -30.51 13.97 8.11
C ASP A 67 -29.20 14.65 8.57
N THR A 68 -29.34 15.81 9.24
CA THR A 68 -28.21 16.63 9.71
C THR A 68 -27.28 15.91 10.69
N ASN A 69 -27.80 14.97 11.49
CA ASN A 69 -27.06 14.30 12.56
C ASN A 69 -27.06 12.76 12.42
N THR A 70 -27.61 12.21 11.34
CA THR A 70 -27.76 10.76 11.17
C THR A 70 -27.30 10.31 9.78
N VAL A 71 -26.61 9.17 9.75
CA VAL A 71 -26.24 8.46 8.54
C VAL A 71 -26.85 7.06 8.53
N GLU A 72 -27.32 6.62 7.37
CA GLU A 72 -27.55 5.21 7.08
C GLU A 72 -26.29 4.62 6.44
N GLY A 73 -26.13 3.30 6.47
CA GLY A 73 -25.04 2.69 5.72
C GLY A 73 -25.29 1.26 5.32
N GLN A 74 -24.64 0.90 4.21
CA GLN A 74 -24.53 -0.48 3.76
C GLN A 74 -23.27 -1.05 4.40
N TRP A 75 -23.44 -1.57 5.61
CA TRP A 75 -22.37 -2.19 6.36
C TRP A 75 -22.07 -3.55 5.76
N ARG A 76 -20.79 -3.83 5.50
CA ARG A 76 -20.40 -5.22 5.28
C ARG A 76 -20.55 -5.92 6.62
N ALA A 77 -21.47 -6.88 6.69
CA ALA A 77 -21.63 -7.70 7.88
C ALA A 77 -20.28 -8.37 8.18
N ASN A 78 -19.58 -7.89 9.20
CA ASN A 78 -18.68 -8.76 9.93
C ASN A 78 -19.62 -9.65 10.76
N HIS A 79 -19.91 -10.85 10.26
CA HIS A 79 -20.54 -11.86 11.10
C HIS A 79 -19.73 -12.07 12.38
N CYS A 80 -20.45 -12.44 13.45
CA CYS A 80 -19.90 -13.03 14.66
C CYS A 80 -18.77 -14.02 14.39
#